data_AF-A0A238L8A0-F1
#
_entry.id   AF-A0A238L8A0-F1
#
_cell.length_a   1.000
_cell.length_b   1.000
_cell.length_c   1.000
_cell.angle_alpha   90.00
_cell.angle_beta   90.00
_cell.angle_gamma   90.00
#
_symmetry.space_group_name_H-M   'P 1'
#
loop_
_entity.id
_entity.type
_entity.pdbx_description
1 polymer ?
#
loop_
_entity_poly.entity_id
_entity_poly.type
_entity_poly.pdbx_seq_one_letter_code
_entity_poly.pdbx_strand_id
1 'polypeptide(L)'
;MFLSGEGPLPVDDVPLDPLGVERCLVRQKIYLNERIDNQLSWYAYKARSNKSVSRIFVVMIGTGYGLAILSAVGQLAFPVVGKTILWASEPLLVLAASLLGYAQAKRYSELSASYSLTALEIQKLKSQFEEVSNARELAEFVAEAESAFSREHTQWIARISHK
;
A
#
# COMPACT_ATOMS: atom_id res chain seq x y z
N MET A 1 -40.83 -37.18 -22.53
CA MET A 1 -39.54 -37.86 -22.36
C MET A 1 -38.63 -37.38 -23.49
N PHE A 2 -37.54 -36.68 -23.14
CA PHE A 2 -36.53 -35.99 -23.99
C PHE A 2 -37.05 -34.75 -24.77
N LEU A 3 -36.64 -33.48 -24.58
CA LEU A 3 -35.42 -32.72 -24.18
C LEU A 3 -34.70 -32.06 -25.38
N SER A 4 -34.39 -30.76 -25.18
CA SER A 4 -33.35 -29.93 -25.83
C SER A 4 -33.50 -29.61 -27.33
N GLY A 5 -33.24 -28.39 -27.80
CA GLY A 5 -32.77 -27.20 -27.12
C GLY A 5 -32.73 -26.03 -28.08
N GLU A 6 -33.21 -24.87 -27.64
CA GLU A 6 -32.87 -23.60 -28.28
C GLU A 6 -31.48 -23.21 -27.77
N GLY A 7 -30.47 -23.44 -28.61
CA GLY A 7 -29.12 -22.95 -28.37
C GLY A 7 -29.11 -21.41 -28.37
N PRO A 8 -28.15 -20.78 -27.66
CA PRO A 8 -27.99 -19.33 -27.72
C PRO A 8 -27.74 -18.88 -29.16
N LEU A 9 -28.44 -17.82 -29.57
CA LEU A 9 -28.34 -17.23 -30.90
C LEU A 9 -26.90 -16.84 -31.26
N PRO A 10 -26.50 -16.93 -32.54
CA PRO A 10 -25.15 -16.62 -32.98
C PRO A 10 -24.85 -15.13 -32.77
N VAL A 11 -23.71 -14.87 -32.14
CA VAL A 11 -23.18 -13.53 -31.86
C VAL A 11 -22.23 -13.16 -33.00
N ASP A 12 -22.76 -12.97 -34.20
CA ASP A 12 -22.00 -12.43 -35.32
C ASP A 12 -22.38 -10.96 -35.55
N ASP A 13 -21.38 -10.09 -35.36
CA ASP A 13 -21.17 -8.81 -36.03
C ASP A 13 -22.35 -7.81 -36.10
N VAL A 14 -22.80 -7.32 -34.94
CA VAL A 14 -23.48 -6.01 -34.89
C VAL A 14 -22.42 -4.93 -35.16
N PRO A 15 -22.54 -4.12 -36.22
CA PRO A 15 -21.59 -3.04 -36.48
C PRO A 15 -21.54 -2.11 -35.27
N LEU A 16 -20.33 -1.87 -34.75
CA LEU A 16 -20.10 -0.92 -33.65
C LEU A 16 -20.65 0.45 -34.07
N ASP A 17 -21.68 0.94 -33.37
CA ASP A 17 -22.15 2.32 -33.48
C ASP A 17 -20.96 3.25 -33.18
N PRO A 18 -20.49 4.08 -34.13
CA PRO A 18 -19.35 4.96 -33.93
C PRO A 18 -19.58 5.96 -32.78
N LEU A 19 -20.84 6.37 -32.50
CA LEU A 19 -21.18 7.18 -31.32
C LEU A 19 -21.13 6.34 -30.03
N GLY A 20 -21.39 5.04 -30.11
CA GLY A 20 -21.25 4.08 -29.01
C GLY A 20 -19.80 3.90 -28.58
N VAL A 21 -18.88 3.79 -29.55
CA VAL A 21 -17.44 3.66 -29.29
C VAL A 21 -16.87 4.91 -28.65
N GLU A 22 -17.18 6.11 -29.16
CA GLU A 22 -16.69 7.36 -28.55
C GLU A 22 -17.18 7.53 -27.10
N ARG A 23 -18.47 7.24 -26.83
CA ARG A 23 -19.01 7.28 -25.46
C ARG A 23 -18.32 6.27 -24.53
N CYS A 24 -17.95 5.10 -25.04
CA CYS A 24 -17.21 4.08 -24.30
C CYS A 24 -15.81 4.58 -23.93
N LEU A 25 -15.06 5.11 -24.90
CA LEU A 25 -13.71 5.62 -24.69
C LEU A 25 -13.68 6.81 -23.72
N VAL A 26 -14.68 7.70 -23.76
CA VAL A 26 -14.80 8.80 -22.79
C VAL A 26 -15.03 8.26 -21.37
N ARG A 27 -15.94 7.29 -21.19
CA ARG A 27 -16.21 6.66 -19.88
C ARG A 27 -14.98 5.92 -19.34
N GLN A 28 -14.27 5.21 -20.21
CA GLN A 28 -13.02 4.53 -19.90
C GLN A 28 -11.96 5.52 -19.37
N LYS A 29 -11.76 6.64 -20.07
CA LYS A 29 -10.82 7.69 -19.66
C LYS A 29 -11.16 8.32 -18.31
N ILE A 30 -12.44 8.59 -18.09
CA ILE A 30 -12.92 9.14 -16.81
C ILE A 30 -12.64 8.14 -15.68
N TYR A 31 -12.99 6.88 -15.86
CA TYR A 31 -12.74 5.84 -14.86
C TYR A 31 -11.24 5.66 -14.56
N LEU A 32 -10.39 5.64 -15.59
CA LEU A 32 -8.93 5.58 -15.43
C LEU A 32 -8.40 6.74 -14.60
N ASN A 33 -8.74 7.96 -14.99
CA ASN A 33 -8.19 9.17 -14.37
C ASN A 33 -8.73 9.40 -12.96
N GLU A 34 -10.04 9.23 -12.76
CA GLU A 34 -10.68 9.59 -11.49
C GLU A 34 -10.57 8.48 -10.44
N ARG A 35 -10.59 7.21 -10.86
CA ARG A 35 -10.61 6.06 -9.96
C ARG A 35 -9.25 5.39 -9.89
N ILE A 36 -8.77 4.85 -11.00
CA ILE A 36 -7.57 3.99 -11.01
C ILE A 36 -6.31 4.79 -10.65
N ASP A 37 -6.11 5.96 -11.26
CA ASP A 37 -4.94 6.81 -10.99
C ASP A 37 -4.95 7.41 -9.58
N ASN A 38 -6.13 7.76 -9.09
CA ASN A 38 -6.28 8.21 -7.70
C ASN A 38 -5.92 7.08 -6.72
N GLN A 39 -6.40 5.86 -6.94
CA GLN A 39 -6.03 4.70 -6.11
C GLN A 39 -4.52 4.41 -6.20
N LEU A 40 -3.97 4.34 -7.40
CA LEU A 40 -2.55 4.09 -7.63
C LEU A 40 -1.68 5.12 -6.90
N SER A 41 -1.99 6.41 -7.05
CA SER A 41 -1.25 7.49 -6.40
C SER A 41 -1.39 7.43 -4.87
N TRP A 42 -2.57 7.11 -4.34
CA TRP A 42 -2.79 6.93 -2.91
C TRP A 42 -1.97 5.77 -2.33
N TYR A 43 -1.96 4.61 -2.98
CA TYR A 43 -1.19 3.44 -2.56
C TYR A 43 0.33 3.70 -2.65
N ALA A 44 0.78 4.32 -3.74
CA ALA A 44 2.18 4.71 -3.91
C ALA A 44 2.62 5.74 -2.86
N TYR A 45 1.77 6.72 -2.55
CA TYR A 45 2.01 7.69 -1.49
C TYR A 45 2.09 7.01 -0.12
N LYS A 46 1.15 6.12 0.20
CA LYS A 46 1.14 5.36 1.45
C LYS A 46 2.39 4.50 1.60
N ALA A 47 2.84 3.83 0.55
CA ALA A 47 4.09 3.09 0.54
C ALA A 47 5.29 3.99 0.90
N ARG A 48 5.45 5.11 0.17
CA ARG A 48 6.56 6.06 0.40
C ARG A 48 6.52 6.66 1.81
N SER A 49 5.35 7.07 2.28
CA SER A 49 5.16 7.65 3.61
C SER A 49 5.57 6.66 4.71
N ASN A 50 5.11 5.40 4.63
CA ASN A 50 5.49 4.36 5.58
C ASN A 50 7.00 4.05 5.54
N LYS A 51 7.61 4.02 4.36
CA LYS A 51 9.07 3.85 4.20
C LYS A 51 9.85 4.99 4.87
N SER A 52 9.40 6.23 4.70
CA SER A 52 10.01 7.40 5.33
C SER A 52 9.90 7.36 6.85
N VAL A 53 8.71 7.04 7.38
CA VAL A 53 8.51 6.89 8.82
C VAL A 53 9.38 5.77 9.38
N SER A 54 9.44 4.61 8.70
CA SER A 54 10.33 3.51 9.09
C SER A 54 11.79 3.95 9.17
N ARG A 55 12.27 4.75 8.21
CA ARG A 55 13.64 5.28 8.21
C ARG A 55 13.89 6.24 9.37
N ILE A 56 12.93 7.10 9.68
CA ILE A 56 13.01 8.02 10.84
C ILE A 56 13.16 7.21 12.12
N PHE A 57 12.36 6.16 12.33
CA PHE A 57 12.49 5.30 13.50
C PHE A 57 13.86 4.62 13.58
N VAL A 58 14.38 4.10 12.47
CA VAL A 58 15.73 3.49 12.43
C VAL A 58 16.80 4.50 12.87
N VAL A 59 16.74 5.74 12.36
CA VAL A 59 17.68 6.79 12.74
C VAL A 59 17.52 7.20 14.21
N MET A 60 16.29 7.38 14.69
CA MET A 60 16.00 7.73 16.10
C MET A 60 16.48 6.64 17.07
N ILE A 61 16.24 5.37 16.75
CA ILE A 61 16.67 4.23 17.56
C ILE A 61 18.20 4.13 17.55
N GLY A 62 18.82 4.21 16.37
CA GLY A 62 20.28 4.13 16.22
C GLY A 62 21.00 5.26 16.95
N THR A 63 20.50 6.50 16.83
CA THR A 63 21.04 7.65 17.57
C THR A 63 20.81 7.52 19.08
N GLY A 64 19.64 7.07 19.52
CA GLY A 64 19.35 6.82 20.94
C GLY A 64 20.28 5.80 21.57
N TYR A 65 20.47 4.63 20.93
CA TYR A 65 21.43 3.63 21.40
C TYR A 65 22.87 4.14 21.33
N GLY A 66 23.25 4.86 20.26
CA GLY A 66 24.58 5.47 20.14
C GLY A 66 24.90 6.43 21.28
N LEU A 67 23.97 7.33 21.61
CA LEU A 67 24.12 8.26 22.74
C LEU A 67 24.16 7.54 24.10
N ALA A 68 23.38 6.49 24.28
CA ALA A 68 23.41 5.68 25.50
C ALA A 68 24.80 5.03 25.70
N ILE A 69 25.36 4.44 24.63
CA ILE A 69 26.69 3.81 24.64
C ILE A 69 27.78 4.86 24.90
N LEU A 70 27.77 5.99 24.17
CA LEU A 70 28.74 7.07 24.37
C LEU A 70 28.71 7.61 25.81
N SER A 71 27.51 7.76 26.39
CA SER A 71 27.34 8.19 27.78
C SER A 71 27.92 7.17 28.76
N ALA A 72 27.66 5.88 28.55
CA ALA A 72 28.19 4.81 29.41
C ALA A 72 29.73 4.73 29.34
N VAL A 73 30.31 4.81 28.14
CA VAL A 73 31.77 4.83 27.95
C VAL A 73 32.40 6.08 28.58
N GLY A 74 31.77 7.24 28.41
CA GLY A 74 32.24 8.48 29.02
C GLY A 74 32.28 8.43 30.55
N GLN A 75 31.27 7.82 31.18
CA GLN A 75 31.24 7.60 32.63
C GLN A 75 32.40 6.71 33.10
N LEU A 76 32.70 5.64 32.37
CA LEU A 76 33.81 4.73 32.68
C LEU A 76 35.18 5.39 32.51
N ALA A 77 35.36 6.18 31.45
CA ALA A 77 36.63 6.83 31.14
C ALA A 77 36.93 8.03 32.05
N PHE A 78 35.91 8.74 32.55
CA PHE A 78 36.06 9.96 33.37
C PHE A 78 35.23 9.90 34.66
N PRO A 79 35.68 9.12 35.68
CA PRO A 79 34.90 8.85 36.89
C PRO A 79 34.59 10.10 37.74
N VAL A 80 35.37 11.19 37.61
CA VAL A 80 35.12 12.47 38.30
C VAL A 80 33.92 13.21 37.69
N VAL A 81 33.71 13.12 36.37
CA VAL A 81 32.56 13.70 35.64
C VAL A 81 31.33 12.80 35.75
N GLY A 82 31.52 11.48 35.85
CA GLY A 82 30.44 10.50 36.03
C GLY A 82 29.61 10.67 37.31
N LYS A 83 30.11 11.41 38.32
CA LYS A 83 29.30 11.78 39.50
C LYS A 83 28.39 13.00 39.31
N THR A 84 28.68 13.84 38.31
CA THR A 84 27.95 15.10 38.03
C THR A 84 26.96 14.94 36.87
N ILE A 85 27.33 14.16 35.86
CA ILE A 85 26.38 13.67 34.86
C ILE A 85 25.63 12.50 35.51
N LEU A 86 24.39 12.78 35.94
CA LEU A 86 23.40 11.77 36.29
C LEU A 86 23.46 10.62 35.29
N TRP A 87 23.25 9.40 35.77
CA TRP A 87 23.05 8.12 35.07
C TRP A 87 22.15 8.25 33.81
N ALA A 88 22.64 8.92 32.78
CA ALA A 88 21.87 9.34 31.60
C ALA A 88 21.79 8.20 30.58
N SER A 89 22.71 7.24 30.67
CA SER A 89 22.74 6.03 29.88
C SER A 89 21.46 5.21 30.01
N GLU A 90 20.96 5.00 31.23
CA GLU A 90 19.83 4.11 31.49
C GLU A 90 18.50 4.67 30.95
N PRO A 91 18.13 5.95 31.19
CA PRO A 91 16.96 6.54 30.56
C PRO A 91 17.04 6.55 29.03
N LEU A 92 18.21 6.87 28.45
CA LEU A 92 18.40 6.85 26.99
C LEU A 92 18.20 5.44 26.41
N LEU A 93 18.72 4.43 27.10
CA LEU A 93 18.56 3.03 26.70
C LEU A 93 17.08 2.60 26.75
N VAL A 94 16.37 2.93 27.83
CA VAL A 94 14.94 2.62 27.99
C VAL A 94 14.09 3.32 26.91
N LEU A 95 14.41 4.59 26.60
CA LEU A 95 13.73 5.34 25.55
C LEU A 95 13.98 4.70 24.17
N ALA A 96 15.23 4.36 23.84
CA ALA A 96 15.57 3.71 22.57
C ALA A 96 14.87 2.33 22.44
N ALA A 97 14.85 1.54 23.51
CA ALA A 97 14.17 0.24 23.53
C ALA A 97 12.64 0.37 23.37
N SER A 98 12.05 1.39 23.99
CA SER A 98 10.62 1.68 23.88
C SER A 98 10.25 2.14 22.46
N LEU A 99 11.07 2.99 21.84
CA LEU A 99 10.92 3.39 20.44
C LEU A 99 11.04 2.18 19.50
N LEU A 100 11.98 1.28 19.77
CA LEU A 100 12.13 0.03 19.02
C LEU A 100 10.88 -0.85 19.14
N GLY A 101 10.37 -1.05 20.36
CA GLY A 101 9.13 -1.79 20.60
C GLY A 101 7.93 -1.20 19.85
N TYR A 102 7.78 0.13 19.89
CA TYR A 102 6.73 0.82 19.16
C TYR A 102 6.87 0.68 17.64
N ALA A 103 8.09 0.81 17.10
CA ALA A 103 8.36 0.62 15.68
C ALA A 103 8.02 -0.81 15.22
N GLN A 104 8.38 -1.81 16.03
CA GLN A 104 8.07 -3.22 15.76
C GLN A 104 6.58 -3.51 15.86
N ALA A 105 5.86 -2.88 16.77
CA ALA A 105 4.40 -3.01 16.83
C ALA A 105 3.72 -2.42 15.58
N LYS A 106 4.22 -1.28 15.08
CA LYS A 106 3.64 -0.59 13.91
C LYS A 106 4.00 -1.21 12.56
N ARG A 107 5.12 -1.93 12.45
CA ARG A 107 5.54 -2.68 11.24
C ARG A 107 5.52 -1.81 9.96
N TYR A 108 5.98 -0.55 10.05
CA TYR A 108 5.96 0.40 8.94
C TYR A 108 6.65 -0.11 7.66
N SER A 109 7.75 -0.85 7.80
CA SER A 109 8.46 -1.46 6.66
C SER A 109 7.59 -2.45 5.90
N GLU A 110 6.89 -3.33 6.62
CA GLU A 110 5.99 -4.31 6.00
C GLU A 110 4.78 -3.65 5.36
N LEU A 111 4.21 -2.64 6.03
CA LEU A 111 3.09 -1.90 5.50
C LEU A 111 3.48 -1.16 4.21
N SER A 112 4.69 -0.60 4.16
CA SER A 112 5.25 -0.03 2.93
C SER A 112 5.38 -1.07 1.82
N ALA A 113 5.83 -2.28 2.12
CA ALA A 113 6.00 -3.33 1.13
C ALA A 113 4.65 -3.79 0.55
N SER A 114 3.66 -4.03 1.41
CA SER A 114 2.30 -4.39 1.00
C SER A 114 1.68 -3.34 0.09
N TYR A 115 1.75 -2.05 0.48
CA TYR A 115 1.21 -0.97 -0.36
C TYR A 115 1.96 -0.81 -1.69
N SER A 116 3.28 -1.07 -1.72
CA SER A 116 4.05 -1.02 -2.96
C SER A 116 3.66 -2.13 -3.92
N LEU A 117 3.39 -3.34 -3.41
CA LEU A 117 2.93 -4.46 -4.20
C LEU A 117 1.57 -4.18 -4.82
N THR A 118 0.59 -3.73 -4.02
CA THR A 118 -0.75 -3.38 -4.52
C THR A 118 -0.68 -2.26 -5.56
N ALA A 119 0.15 -1.23 -5.36
CA ALA A 119 0.33 -0.18 -6.36
C ALA A 119 0.86 -0.75 -7.70
N LEU A 120 1.79 -1.70 -7.65
CA LEU A 120 2.33 -2.35 -8.85
C LEU A 120 1.28 -3.23 -9.56
N GLU A 121 0.44 -3.93 -8.80
CA GLU A 121 -0.69 -4.70 -9.35
C GLU A 121 -1.72 -3.78 -10.03
N ILE A 122 -2.07 -2.64 -9.42
CA ILE A 122 -2.97 -1.64 -10.02
C ILE A 122 -2.34 -1.03 -11.28
N GLN A 123 -1.04 -0.72 -11.25
CA GLN A 123 -0.31 -0.24 -12.43
C GLN A 123 -0.40 -1.24 -13.59
N LYS A 124 -0.25 -2.53 -13.31
CA LYS A 124 -0.40 -3.60 -14.30
C LYS A 124 -1.83 -3.66 -14.85
N LEU A 125 -2.83 -3.60 -13.97
CA LEU A 125 -4.24 -3.58 -14.37
C LEU A 125 -4.55 -2.37 -15.27
N LYS A 126 -4.01 -1.19 -14.93
CA LYS A 126 -4.13 0.02 -15.74
C LYS A 126 -3.58 -0.19 -17.15
N SER A 127 -2.38 -0.79 -17.29
CA SER A 127 -1.81 -1.04 -18.62
C SER A 127 -2.66 -1.98 -19.48
N GLN A 128 -3.32 -2.97 -18.87
CA GLN A 128 -4.23 -3.87 -19.58
C GLN A 128 -5.53 -3.17 -20.00
N PHE A 129 -5.96 -2.17 -19.23
CA PHE A 129 -7.21 -1.44 -19.51
C PHE A 129 -7.11 -0.49 -20.71
N GLU A 130 -5.90 -0.05 -21.07
CA GLU A 130 -5.67 0.77 -22.26
C GLU A 130 -5.92 0.00 -23.58
N GLU A 131 -6.00 -1.33 -23.54
CA GLU A 131 -6.24 -2.21 -24.70
C GLU A 131 -7.75 -2.47 -24.95
N VAL A 132 -8.62 -2.13 -24.00
CA VAL A 132 -10.08 -2.36 -24.10
C VAL A 132 -10.72 -1.37 -25.06
N SER A 133 -11.47 -1.86 -26.05
CA SER A 133 -11.99 -1.04 -27.16
C SER A 133 -13.51 -1.13 -27.38
N ASN A 134 -14.23 -1.99 -26.66
CA ASN A 134 -15.69 -2.05 -26.73
C ASN A 134 -16.40 -1.89 -25.37
N ALA A 135 -17.68 -1.50 -25.43
CA ALA A 135 -18.47 -1.15 -24.24
C ALA A 135 -18.79 -2.33 -23.32
N ARG A 136 -18.80 -3.56 -23.86
CA ARG A 136 -19.09 -4.77 -23.10
C ARG A 136 -17.87 -5.19 -22.28
N GLU A 137 -16.70 -5.24 -22.90
CA GLU A 137 -15.42 -5.48 -22.24
C GLU A 137 -15.15 -4.41 -21.17
N LEU A 138 -15.48 -3.15 -21.45
CA LEU A 138 -15.36 -2.08 -20.46
C LEU A 138 -16.21 -2.36 -19.21
N ALA A 139 -17.46 -2.77 -19.39
CA ALA A 139 -18.37 -3.06 -18.28
C ALA A 139 -17.94 -4.30 -17.48
N GLU A 140 -17.55 -5.37 -18.16
CA GLU A 140 -17.06 -6.60 -17.54
C GLU A 140 -15.77 -6.35 -16.74
N PHE A 141 -14.84 -5.58 -17.29
CA PHE A 141 -13.60 -5.23 -16.61
C PHE A 141 -13.82 -4.33 -15.39
N VAL A 142 -14.66 -3.29 -15.50
CA VAL A 142 -14.97 -2.41 -14.36
C VAL A 142 -15.61 -3.21 -13.22
N ALA A 143 -16.49 -4.15 -13.55
CA ALA A 143 -17.10 -5.04 -12.55
C ALA A 143 -16.07 -5.94 -11.86
N GLU A 144 -15.11 -6.51 -12.61
CA GLU A 144 -14.03 -7.33 -12.06
C GLU A 144 -13.08 -6.49 -11.18
N ALA A 145 -12.68 -5.31 -11.64
CA ALA A 145 -11.79 -4.41 -10.91
C ALA A 145 -12.40 -3.95 -9.58
N GLU A 146 -13.66 -3.47 -9.58
CA GLU A 146 -14.32 -3.03 -8.35
C GLU A 146 -14.60 -4.20 -7.39
N SER A 147 -14.89 -5.39 -7.91
CA SER A 147 -15.00 -6.61 -7.10
C SER A 147 -13.67 -6.97 -6.43
N ALA A 148 -12.56 -6.88 -7.17
CA ALA A 148 -11.22 -7.10 -6.65
C ALA A 148 -10.85 -6.07 -5.58
N PHE A 149 -11.09 -4.78 -5.83
CA PHE A 149 -10.84 -3.72 -4.84
C PHE A 149 -11.68 -3.88 -3.58
N SER A 150 -12.95 -4.25 -3.72
CA SER A 150 -13.83 -4.51 -2.59
C SER A 150 -13.30 -5.66 -1.73
N ARG A 151 -12.86 -6.75 -2.37
CA ARG A 151 -12.29 -7.92 -1.69
C ARG A 151 -10.99 -7.60 -0.96
N GLU A 152 -10.07 -6.89 -1.61
CA GLU A 152 -8.81 -6.40 -1.00
C GLU A 152 -9.09 -5.54 0.23
N HIS A 153 -10.06 -4.62 0.14
CA HIS A 153 -10.42 -3.76 1.26
C HIS A 153 -10.97 -4.55 2.46
N THR A 154 -11.88 -5.49 2.21
CA THR A 154 -12.41 -6.36 3.26
C THR A 154 -11.32 -7.23 3.88
N GLN A 155 -10.43 -7.82 3.07
CA GLN A 155 -9.31 -8.61 3.57
C GLN A 155 -8.35 -7.76 4.41
N TRP A 156 -8.10 -6.51 4.00
CA TRP A 156 -7.27 -5.59 4.76
C TRP A 156 -7.90 -5.23 6.11
N ILE A 157 -9.21 -4.96 6.15
CA ILE A 157 -9.94 -4.74 7.41
C ILE A 157 -9.84 -5.98 8.31
N ALA A 158 -10.04 -7.17 7.77
CA ALA A 158 -9.95 -8.42 8.54
C ALA A 158 -8.55 -8.64 9.13
N ARG A 159 -7.47 -8.31 8.40
CA ARG A 159 -6.09 -8.37 8.90
C ARG A 159 -5.81 -7.37 10.01
N ILE A 160 -6.57 -6.28 10.07
CA ILE A 160 -6.41 -5.22 11.08
C ILE A 160 -7.31 -5.44 12.29
N SER A 161 -8.51 -6.01 12.11
CA SER A 161 -9.46 -6.27 13.18
C SER A 161 -9.09 -7.47 14.05
N HIS A 162 -8.22 -8.36 13.57
CA HIS A 162 -7.71 -9.52 14.32
C HIS A 162 -6.44 -9.22 15.15
N LYS A 163 -6.07 -7.93 15.29
CA LYS A 163 -5.02 -7.44 16.19
C LYS A 163 -5.62 -6.72 17.39
#